data_AF-A0A383CMY8-F1
#
_entry.id   AF-A0A383CMY8-F1
#
_cell.length_a   1.000
_cell.length_b   1.000
_cell.length_c   1.000
_cell.angle_alpha   90.00
_cell.angle_beta   90.00
_cell.angle_gamma   90.00
#
_symmetry.space_group_name_H-M   'P 1'
#
loop_
_entity.id
_entity.type
_entity.pdbx_description
1 polymer ?
#
loop_
_entity_poly.entity_id
_entity_poly.type
_entity_poly.pdbx_seq_one_letter_code
_entity_poly.pdbx_strand_id
1 'polypeptide(L)'
;MSDQFSTEKEEHDFIYNEVVANVILPILDKYSIDFEQNFIVNGTGRFVLGGPEADTGLTGRKIIVDTYGGYARHGGGAFSGKDPSKVDRSASYMARYVAKNIVAADLAE
;
A
#
# COMPACT_ATOMS: atom_id res chain seq x y z
N MET A 1 14.92 10.81 -17.34
CA MET A 1 13.73 10.17 -17.92
C MET A 1 13.02 11.08 -18.90
N SER A 2 12.79 12.37 -18.59
CA SER A 2 12.11 13.31 -19.51
C SER A 2 12.72 13.44 -20.90
N ASP A 3 14.03 13.21 -21.05
CA ASP A 3 14.74 13.46 -22.30
C ASP A 3 14.86 12.21 -23.19
N GLN A 4 14.24 11.09 -22.78
CA GLN A 4 14.30 9.80 -23.50
C GLN A 4 13.11 9.58 -24.45
N PHE A 5 12.00 10.31 -24.28
CA PHE A 5 10.78 10.14 -25.06
C PHE A 5 10.42 11.43 -25.78
N SER A 6 9.86 11.30 -26.99
CA SER A 6 9.55 12.46 -27.84
C SER A 6 8.22 13.09 -27.46
N THR A 7 7.32 12.32 -26.82
CA THR A 7 6.01 12.79 -26.38
C THR A 7 5.63 12.22 -25.01
N GLU A 8 4.76 12.91 -24.28
CA GLU A 8 4.23 12.43 -22.99
C GLU A 8 3.41 11.14 -23.14
N LYS A 9 2.79 10.93 -24.30
CA LYS A 9 2.05 9.70 -24.60
C LYS A 9 3.00 8.51 -24.69
N GLU A 10 4.11 8.64 -25.40
CA GLU A 10 5.13 7.58 -25.50
C GLU A 10 5.73 7.25 -24.12
N GLU A 11 6.01 8.28 -23.31
CA GLU A 11 6.45 8.11 -21.92
C GLU A 11 5.42 7.34 -21.09
N HIS A 12 4.13 7.70 -21.20
CA HIS A 12 3.04 7.04 -20.48
C HIS A 12 2.83 5.59 -20.93
N ASP A 13 2.82 5.31 -22.24
CA ASP A 13 2.68 3.97 -22.80
C ASP A 13 3.84 3.06 -22.32
N PHE A 14 5.08 3.59 -22.29
CA PHE A 14 6.22 2.88 -21.73
C PHE A 14 6.04 2.56 -20.25
N ILE A 15 5.70 3.57 -19.43
CA ILE A 15 5.49 3.39 -17.98
C ILE A 15 4.37 2.39 -17.71
N TYR A 16 3.27 2.46 -18.45
CA TYR A 16 2.15 1.53 -18.34
C TYR A 16 2.63 0.09 -18.50
N ASN A 17 3.34 -0.20 -19.60
CA ASN A 17 3.82 -1.54 -19.91
C ASN A 17 4.80 -2.05 -18.84
N GLU A 18 5.73 -1.21 -18.41
CA GLU A 18 6.73 -1.57 -17.39
C GLU A 18 6.10 -1.84 -16.03
N VAL A 19 5.13 -1.02 -15.59
CA VAL A 19 4.43 -1.22 -14.32
C VAL A 19 3.57 -2.49 -14.37
N VAL A 20 2.84 -2.72 -15.46
CA VAL A 20 2.01 -3.93 -15.59
C VAL A 20 2.89 -5.18 -15.58
N ALA A 21 3.93 -5.21 -16.41
CA ALA A 21 4.78 -6.40 -16.58
C ALA A 21 5.67 -6.69 -15.35
N ASN A 22 6.24 -5.66 -14.72
CA ASN A 22 7.26 -5.84 -13.68
C ASN A 22 6.73 -5.64 -12.24
N VAL A 23 5.54 -5.06 -12.07
CA VAL A 23 4.99 -4.77 -10.73
C VAL A 23 3.65 -5.46 -10.50
N ILE A 24 2.68 -5.28 -11.40
CA ILE A 24 1.32 -5.77 -11.18
C ILE A 24 1.21 -7.28 -11.40
N LEU A 25 1.49 -7.74 -12.63
CA LEU A 25 1.35 -9.16 -12.99
C LEU A 25 2.18 -10.09 -12.10
N PRO A 26 3.45 -9.79 -11.76
CA PRO A 26 4.24 -10.67 -10.91
C PRO A 26 3.64 -10.91 -9.52
N ILE A 27 2.91 -9.93 -8.97
CA ILE A 27 2.27 -10.07 -7.66
C ILE A 27 0.94 -10.81 -7.78
N LEU A 28 0.12 -10.49 -8.79
CA LEU A 28 -1.14 -11.20 -9.03
C LEU A 28 -0.90 -12.69 -9.29
N ASP A 29 0.09 -13.00 -10.14
CA ASP A 29 0.49 -14.38 -10.46
C ASP A 29 1.03 -15.12 -9.23
N LYS A 30 1.92 -14.46 -8.44
CA LYS A 30 2.52 -15.07 -7.25
C LYS A 30 1.49 -15.53 -6.22
N TYR A 31 0.39 -14.78 -6.09
CA TYR A 31 -0.67 -15.08 -5.12
C TYR A 31 -1.91 -15.71 -5.77
N SER A 32 -1.85 -16.05 -7.05
CA SER A 32 -2.98 -16.61 -7.82
C SER A 32 -4.27 -15.80 -7.63
N ILE A 33 -4.16 -14.47 -7.68
CA ILE A 33 -5.29 -13.56 -7.52
C ILE A 33 -5.97 -13.41 -8.87
N ASP A 34 -7.26 -13.75 -8.96
CA ASP A 34 -8.05 -13.50 -10.17
C ASP A 34 -8.22 -11.99 -10.43
N PHE A 35 -8.10 -11.58 -11.68
CA PHE A 35 -8.23 -10.19 -12.09
C PHE A 35 -8.78 -10.04 -13.52
N GLU A 36 -9.36 -8.87 -13.77
CA GLU A 36 -9.64 -8.39 -15.12
C GLU A 36 -8.49 -7.48 -15.58
N GLN A 37 -8.12 -7.51 -16.85
CA GLN A 37 -7.03 -6.68 -17.40
C GLN A 37 -7.42 -5.21 -17.61
N ASN A 38 -8.10 -4.62 -16.62
CA ASN A 38 -8.59 -3.24 -16.63
C ASN A 38 -7.68 -2.35 -15.77
N PHE A 39 -6.36 -2.46 -15.96
CA PHE A 39 -5.39 -1.72 -15.14
C PHE A 39 -5.39 -0.22 -15.47
N ILE A 40 -5.30 0.60 -14.43
CA ILE A 40 -5.14 2.05 -14.55
C ILE A 40 -3.77 2.42 -13.98
N VAL A 41 -2.81 2.70 -14.86
CA VAL A 41 -1.48 3.18 -14.48
C VAL A 41 -1.40 4.67 -14.82
N ASN A 42 -1.03 5.49 -13.83
CA ASN A 42 -0.94 6.95 -13.96
C ASN A 42 -2.18 7.57 -14.62
N GLY A 43 -3.39 7.22 -14.14
CA GLY A 43 -4.64 7.63 -14.78
C GLY A 43 -4.90 9.15 -14.84
N THR A 44 -4.19 9.94 -14.03
CA THR A 44 -4.21 11.41 -14.06
C THR A 44 -3.19 12.01 -15.04
N GLY A 45 -2.45 11.18 -15.77
CA GLY A 45 -1.38 11.60 -16.68
C GLY A 45 -0.03 11.73 -16.00
N ARG A 46 0.75 12.72 -16.42
CA ARG A 46 2.17 12.85 -16.09
C ARG A 46 2.39 13.29 -14.64
N PHE A 47 3.18 12.53 -13.88
CA PHE A 47 3.46 12.76 -12.45
C PHE A 47 4.97 12.93 -12.22
N VAL A 48 5.44 14.19 -12.26
CA VAL A 48 6.88 14.53 -12.16
C VAL A 48 7.24 15.09 -10.78
N LEU A 49 6.46 16.05 -10.29
CA LEU A 49 6.67 16.68 -8.99
C LEU A 49 6.00 15.82 -7.92
N GLY A 50 6.76 15.35 -6.93
CA GLY A 50 6.26 14.48 -5.87
C GLY A 50 6.94 14.74 -4.52
N GLY A 51 6.61 13.92 -3.52
CA GLY A 51 7.17 14.07 -2.18
C GLY A 51 6.66 15.32 -1.44
N PRO A 52 7.39 15.81 -0.42
CA PRO A 52 6.97 16.94 0.42
C PRO A 52 6.74 18.25 -0.33
N GLU A 53 7.35 18.41 -1.51
CA GLU A 53 7.15 19.57 -2.38
C GLU A 53 5.73 19.62 -2.95
N ALA A 54 5.12 18.45 -3.20
CA ALA A 54 3.77 18.34 -3.78
C ALA A 54 2.68 18.02 -2.75
N ASP A 55 3.00 17.36 -1.63
CA ASP A 55 2.04 17.02 -0.57
C ASP A 55 2.71 16.93 0.81
N THR A 56 2.17 17.65 1.80
CA THR A 56 2.76 17.70 3.15
C THR A 56 2.40 16.45 3.96
N GLY A 57 3.43 15.70 4.37
CA GLY A 57 3.30 14.52 5.21
C GLY A 57 3.26 14.82 6.71
N LEU A 58 2.47 14.04 7.46
CA LEU A 58 2.53 13.99 8.94
C LEU A 58 2.55 12.55 9.44
N THR A 59 3.25 12.32 10.55
CA THR A 59 3.26 11.02 11.24
C THR A 59 1.85 10.60 11.64
N GLY A 60 1.52 9.32 11.46
CA GLY A 60 0.22 8.78 11.89
C GLY A 60 -0.96 9.09 10.97
N ARG A 61 -0.71 9.51 9.72
CA ARG A 61 -1.78 9.79 8.73
C ARG A 61 -2.09 8.64 7.77
N LYS A 62 -1.50 7.47 7.98
CA LYS A 62 -1.71 6.25 7.17
C LYS A 62 -2.09 5.03 8.01
N ILE A 63 -2.73 5.24 9.17
CA ILE A 63 -3.03 4.16 10.15
C ILE A 63 -3.86 2.99 9.62
N ILE A 64 -4.71 3.21 8.60
CA ILE A 64 -5.46 2.11 7.96
C ILE A 64 -4.60 1.32 6.98
N VAL A 65 -3.65 1.98 6.30
CA VAL A 65 -2.63 1.32 5.46
C VAL A 65 -1.67 0.52 6.33
N ASP A 66 -1.28 1.06 7.49
CA ASP A 66 -0.41 0.39 8.47
C ASP A 66 -1.03 -0.87 9.11
N THR A 67 -2.33 -1.10 8.93
CA THR A 67 -3.06 -2.18 9.61
C THR A 67 -3.73 -3.14 8.64
N TYR A 68 -5.06 -3.05 8.51
CA TYR A 68 -5.86 -4.10 7.90
C TYR A 68 -6.60 -3.64 6.65
N GLY A 69 -6.21 -2.51 6.06
CA GLY A 69 -6.78 -2.04 4.79
C GLY A 69 -8.29 -1.78 4.84
N GLY A 70 -8.85 -1.51 6.02
CA GLY A 70 -10.30 -1.34 6.23
C GLY A 70 -11.07 -2.62 6.54
N TYR A 71 -10.43 -3.80 6.46
CA TYR A 71 -11.07 -5.09 6.75
C TYR A 71 -11.46 -5.27 8.22
N ALA A 72 -10.73 -4.61 9.13
CA ALA A 72 -10.98 -4.65 10.57
C ALA A 72 -11.01 -3.24 11.17
N ARG A 73 -11.67 -3.12 12.33
CA ARG A 73 -11.79 -1.86 13.07
C ARG A 73 -10.43 -1.40 13.57
N HIS A 74 -10.23 -0.09 13.57
CA HIS A 74 -9.01 0.55 14.06
C HIS A 74 -9.32 1.44 15.28
N GLY A 75 -8.50 1.36 16.33
CA GLY A 75 -8.70 2.12 17.58
C GLY A 75 -8.33 3.61 17.51
N GLY A 76 -7.79 4.06 16.38
CA GLY A 76 -7.45 5.47 16.10
C GLY A 76 -6.01 5.89 16.44
N GLY A 77 -5.32 5.15 17.32
CA GLY A 77 -3.94 5.46 17.72
C GLY A 77 -2.91 5.15 16.63
N ALA A 78 -2.06 6.13 16.30
CA ALA A 78 -0.92 5.91 15.40
C ALA A 78 0.21 5.10 16.06
N PHE A 79 1.00 4.38 15.24
CA PHE A 79 2.13 3.59 15.74
C PHE A 79 3.45 4.37 15.73
N SER A 80 3.85 4.96 14.60
CA SER A 80 5.14 5.61 14.41
C SER A 80 5.40 6.75 15.41
N GLY A 81 6.65 6.88 15.88
CA GLY A 81 7.05 7.89 16.85
C GLY A 81 6.75 7.59 18.32
N LYS A 82 6.17 6.42 18.64
CA LYS A 82 5.85 6.01 20.01
C LYS A 82 6.76 4.88 20.50
N ASP A 83 7.26 4.99 21.71
CA ASP A 83 7.95 3.87 22.38
C ASP A 83 6.94 2.78 22.81
N PRO A 84 7.38 1.54 23.10
CA PRO A 84 6.47 0.42 23.33
C PRO A 84 5.63 0.52 24.61
N SER A 85 5.87 1.48 25.50
CA SER A 85 4.96 1.74 26.63
C SER A 85 3.61 2.32 26.19
N LYS A 86 3.51 2.87 24.97
CA LYS A 86 2.27 3.46 24.45
C LYS A 86 1.39 2.37 23.86
N VAL A 87 0.27 2.12 24.53
CA VAL A 87 -0.65 1.01 24.23
C VAL A 87 -1.24 1.06 22.82
N ASP A 88 -1.32 2.24 22.20
CA ASP A 88 -1.69 2.37 20.78
C ASP A 88 -0.86 1.43 19.88
N ARG A 89 0.43 1.28 20.20
CA ARG A 89 1.36 0.39 19.47
C ARG A 89 1.40 -1.00 20.11
N SER A 90 1.75 -1.10 21.39
CA SER A 90 2.01 -2.41 22.01
C SER A 90 0.76 -3.28 22.14
N ALA A 91 -0.39 -2.71 22.51
CA ALA A 91 -1.64 -3.47 22.58
C ALA A 91 -2.13 -3.87 21.19
N SER A 92 -1.98 -3.00 20.18
CA SER A 92 -2.29 -3.35 18.78
C SER A 92 -1.46 -4.53 18.27
N TYR A 93 -0.16 -4.57 18.59
CA TYR A 93 0.71 -5.69 18.24
C TYR A 93 0.32 -6.98 18.97
N MET A 94 -0.01 -6.89 20.26
CA MET A 94 -0.48 -8.05 21.02
C MET A 94 -1.82 -8.56 20.51
N ALA A 95 -2.76 -7.66 20.18
CA ALA A 95 -4.05 -8.02 19.60
C ALA A 95 -3.88 -8.74 18.24
N ARG A 96 -2.95 -8.27 17.39
CA ARG A 96 -2.59 -8.98 16.15
C ARG A 96 -2.05 -10.37 16.43
N TYR A 97 -1.15 -10.51 17.41
CA TYR A 97 -0.58 -11.80 17.79
C TYR A 97 -1.68 -12.75 18.26
N VAL A 98 -2.56 -12.31 19.17
CA VAL A 98 -3.68 -13.12 19.67
C VAL A 98 -4.59 -13.55 18.53
N ALA A 99 -5.06 -12.62 17.70
CA ALA A 99 -5.94 -12.94 16.57
C ALA A 99 -5.31 -13.93 15.59
N LYS A 100 -4.03 -13.74 15.24
CA LYS A 100 -3.29 -14.66 14.36
C LYS A 100 -3.26 -16.07 14.93
N ASN A 101 -3.00 -16.23 16.24
CA ASN A 101 -2.88 -17.55 16.86
C ASN A 101 -4.23 -18.23 17.07
N ILE A 102 -5.31 -17.47 17.31
CA ILE A 102 -6.67 -18.05 17.37
C ILE A 102 -7.04 -18.69 16.03
N VAL A 103 -6.84 -17.97 14.91
CA VAL A 103 -7.12 -18.49 13.57
C VAL A 103 -6.18 -19.64 13.21
N ALA A 104 -4.87 -19.50 13.49
CA ALA A 104 -3.90 -20.55 13.20
C ALA A 104 -4.08 -21.84 14.03
N ALA A 105 -4.82 -21.77 15.14
CA ALA A 105 -5.20 -22.93 15.96
C ALA A 105 -6.57 -23.50 15.56
N ASP A 106 -7.15 -23.05 14.44
CA ASP A 106 -8.45 -23.45 13.93
C ASP A 106 -9.60 -23.26 14.94
N LEU A 107 -9.47 -22.26 15.82
CA LEU A 107 -10.49 -21.92 16.82
C LEU A 107 -11.54 -20.94 16.28
N ALA A 108 -11.22 -20.24 15.19
CA ALA A 108 -12.09 -19.34 14.45
C ALA A 108 -11.55 -19.14 13.02
N GLU A 109 -12.38 -18.58 12.13
CA GLU A 109 -12.01 -18.18 10.75
C GLU A 109 -11.52 -16.73 10.66
#